data_AF-A0A1H4QJG7-F1
#
_entry.id   AF-A0A1H4QJG7-F1
#
_cell.length_a   1.000
_cell.length_b   1.000
_cell.length_c   1.000
_cell.angle_alpha   90.00
_cell.angle_beta   90.00
_cell.angle_gamma   90.00
#
_symmetry.space_group_name_H-M   'P 1'
#
loop_
_entity.id
_entity.type
_entity.pdbx_description
1 polymer ?
#
loop_
_entity_poly.entity_id
_entity_poly.type
_entity_poly.pdbx_seq_one_letter_code
_entity_poly.pdbx_strand_id
1 'polypeptide(L)'
;MIWLKRFLMTVGGLALVLVLIALWVALMDFSKAPAHGLAEHPNAQWQGAADGGHYIEITRAEPPYYFIQVRYESGHLWDEGWLKYEGGDGETLSANEVLAFDGDGVIYLQQRKVLSADKSGAN
;
A
#
# COMPACT_ATOMS: atom_id res chain seq x y z
N MET A 1 -3.85 47.01 -27.28
CA MET A 1 -3.66 45.74 -28.04
C MET A 1 -2.44 44.92 -27.58
N ILE A 2 -1.28 45.54 -27.29
CA ILE A 2 -0.06 44.80 -26.84
C ILE A 2 -0.23 44.10 -25.49
N TRP A 3 -0.91 44.73 -24.52
CA TRP A 3 -1.16 44.15 -23.20
C TRP A 3 -2.02 42.88 -23.25
N LEU A 4 -3.10 42.89 -24.04
CA LEU A 4 -3.95 41.72 -24.24
C LEU A 4 -3.19 40.57 -24.92
N LYS A 5 -2.36 40.87 -25.93
CA LYS A 5 -1.50 39.86 -26.58
C LYS A 5 -0.51 39.22 -25.62
N ARG A 6 0.16 40.03 -24.79
CA ARG A 6 1.09 39.54 -23.77
C ARG A 6 0.38 38.66 -22.75
N PHE A 7 -0.76 39.10 -22.24
CA PHE A 7 -1.58 38.32 -21.30
C PHE A 7 -1.99 36.96 -21.88
N LEU A 8 -2.52 36.94 -23.11
CA LEU A 8 -2.92 35.70 -23.78
C LEU A 8 -1.74 34.76 -24.05
N MET A 9 -0.56 35.28 -24.38
CA MET A 9 0.66 34.47 -24.54
C MET A 9 1.09 33.83 -23.22
N THR A 10 1.05 34.56 -22.10
CA THR A 10 1.40 34.01 -20.79
C THR A 10 0.43 32.92 -20.35
N VAL A 11 -0.88 33.15 -20.54
CA VAL A 11 -1.93 32.15 -20.22
C VAL A 11 -1.80 30.92 -21.11
N GLY A 12 -1.59 31.10 -22.42
CA GLY A 12 -1.38 30.00 -23.36
C GLY A 12 -0.12 29.19 -23.05
N GLY A 13 0.98 29.88 -22.69
CA GLY A 13 2.21 29.24 -22.25
C GLY A 13 2.03 28.42 -20.98
N LEU A 14 1.33 28.97 -19.98
CA LEU A 14 1.03 28.26 -18.74
C LEU A 14 0.13 27.03 -18.99
N ALA A 15 -0.91 27.18 -19.81
CA ALA A 15 -1.77 26.07 -20.18
C ALA A 15 -1.00 24.95 -20.89
N LEU A 16 -0.06 25.30 -21.78
CA LEU A 16 0.81 24.34 -22.44
C LEU A 16 1.69 23.59 -21.44
N VAL A 17 2.30 24.30 -20.49
CA VAL A 17 3.11 23.68 -19.43
C VAL A 17 2.28 22.69 -18.61
N LEU A 18 1.06 23.07 -18.21
CA LEU A 18 0.17 22.18 -17.45
C LEU A 18 -0.21 20.93 -18.25
N VAL A 19 -0.50 21.08 -19.55
CA VAL A 19 -0.81 19.93 -20.43
C VAL A 19 0.40 19.00 -20.55
N LEU A 20 1.61 19.54 -20.69
CA LEU A 20 2.84 18.74 -20.76
C LEU A 20 3.11 18.00 -19.45
N ILE A 21 2.90 18.63 -18.30
CA ILE A 21 3.03 17.97 -16.99
C ILE A 21 1.98 16.86 -16.85
N ALA A 22 0.73 17.12 -17.21
CA ALA A 22 -0.34 16.11 -17.15
C ALA A 22 -0.04 14.91 -18.06
N LEU A 23 0.44 15.14 -19.27
CA LEU A 23 0.89 14.09 -20.19
C LEU A 23 2.07 13.31 -19.62
N TRP A 24 3.06 14.00 -19.04
CA TRP A 24 4.21 13.35 -18.44
C TRP A 24 3.82 12.44 -17.28
N VAL A 25 2.95 12.92 -16.37
CA VAL A 25 2.42 12.12 -15.26
C VAL A 25 1.57 10.95 -15.77
N ALA A 26 0.75 11.15 -16.81
CA ALA A 26 -0.06 10.07 -17.40
C ALA A 26 0.79 8.99 -18.11
N LEU A 27 1.99 9.36 -18.60
CA LEU A 27 2.94 8.45 -19.22
C LEU A 27 3.86 7.75 -18.22
N MET A 28 3.94 8.24 -16.98
CA MET A 28 4.64 7.52 -15.92
C MET A 28 3.82 6.30 -15.54
N ASP A 29 4.37 5.12 -15.83
CA ASP A 29 3.76 3.86 -15.44
C ASP A 29 3.99 3.65 -13.94
N PHE A 30 3.06 4.15 -13.14
CA PHE A 30 2.97 3.86 -11.70
C PHE A 30 2.38 2.47 -11.46
N SER A 31 2.31 1.61 -12.48
CA SER A 31 1.96 0.21 -12.31
C SER A 31 2.77 -0.37 -11.17
N LYS A 32 2.08 -0.82 -10.11
CA LYS A 32 2.68 -1.67 -9.08
C LYS A 32 3.40 -2.78 -9.84
N ALA A 33 4.70 -2.95 -9.62
CA ALA A 33 5.47 -4.01 -10.25
C ALA A 33 4.65 -5.31 -10.15
N PRO A 34 4.53 -6.09 -11.24
CA PRO A 34 3.66 -7.26 -11.24
C PRO A 34 4.04 -8.13 -10.06
N ALA A 35 3.10 -8.32 -9.13
CA ALA A 35 3.29 -9.14 -7.96
C ALA A 35 3.67 -10.55 -8.43
N HIS A 36 4.92 -10.95 -8.23
CA HIS A 36 5.30 -12.33 -8.47
C HIS A 36 4.65 -13.14 -7.34
N GLY A 37 3.98 -14.25 -7.64
CA GLY A 37 3.44 -15.09 -6.57
C GLY A 37 4.60 -15.76 -5.81
N LEU A 38 4.54 -15.79 -4.48
CA LEU A 38 5.44 -16.66 -3.71
C LEU A 38 4.92 -18.09 -3.80
N ALA A 39 5.66 -18.98 -4.47
CA ALA A 39 5.23 -20.35 -4.70
C ALA A 39 4.94 -21.12 -3.38
N GLU A 40 5.75 -20.88 -2.36
CA GLU A 40 5.58 -21.48 -1.02
C GLU A 40 4.49 -20.80 -0.18
N HIS A 41 4.09 -19.58 -0.56
CA HIS A 41 3.11 -18.75 0.14
C HIS A 41 2.05 -18.24 -0.84
N PRO A 42 1.20 -19.13 -1.40
CA PRO A 42 0.28 -18.78 -2.47
C PRO A 42 -0.81 -17.79 -2.05
N ASN A 43 -1.05 -17.63 -0.73
CA ASN A 43 -2.02 -16.66 -0.21
C ASN A 43 -1.38 -15.32 0.17
N ALA A 44 -0.05 -15.20 0.07
CA ALA A 44 0.64 -13.97 0.40
C ALA A 44 0.47 -12.93 -0.72
N GLN A 45 0.04 -11.73 -0.35
CA GLN A 45 -0.23 -10.64 -1.28
C GLN A 45 0.91 -9.62 -1.24
N TRP A 46 1.42 -9.26 -2.40
CA TRP A 46 2.45 -8.24 -2.54
C TRP A 46 1.91 -6.85 -2.20
N GLN A 47 2.58 -6.17 -1.28
CA GLN A 47 2.39 -4.77 -0.93
C GLN A 47 3.69 -4.02 -1.21
N GLY A 48 3.72 -3.26 -2.30
CA GLY A 48 4.92 -2.55 -2.73
C GLY A 48 4.77 -1.83 -4.06
N ALA A 49 5.83 -1.12 -4.44
CA ALA A 49 5.97 -0.41 -5.69
C ALA A 49 7.25 -0.87 -6.42
N ALA A 50 7.69 -0.12 -7.43
CA ALA A 50 8.84 -0.47 -8.26
C ALA A 50 10.19 -0.44 -7.51
N ASP A 51 10.28 0.28 -6.39
CA ASP A 51 11.47 0.44 -5.56
C ASP A 51 11.56 -0.56 -4.40
N GLY A 52 10.53 -1.39 -4.22
CA GLY A 52 10.51 -2.46 -3.23
C GLY A 52 9.14 -2.69 -2.61
N GLY A 53 9.07 -3.71 -1.78
CA GLY A 53 7.86 -4.12 -1.11
C GLY A 53 8.06 -5.31 -0.20
N HIS A 54 6.94 -5.81 0.31
CA HIS A 54 6.87 -7.00 1.15
C HIS A 54 5.58 -7.74 0.84
N TYR A 55 5.51 -9.00 1.25
CA TYR A 55 4.28 -9.77 1.18
C TYR A 55 3.57 -9.76 2.52
N ILE A 56 2.25 -9.66 2.49
CA ILE A 56 1.36 -9.84 3.64
C ILE A 56 0.56 -11.11 3.44
N GLU A 57 0.57 -11.98 4.44
CA GLU A 57 -0.26 -13.18 4.47
C GLU A 57 -1.04 -13.24 5.79
N ILE A 58 -2.35 -13.43 5.69
CA ILE A 58 -3.20 -13.72 6.85
C ILE A 58 -3.27 -15.24 6.98
N THR A 59 -2.54 -15.82 7.93
CA THR A 59 -2.43 -17.27 8.08
C THR A 59 -3.47 -17.86 9.03
N ARG A 60 -4.05 -17.03 9.91
CA ARG A 60 -5.17 -17.41 10.79
C ARG A 60 -6.18 -16.28 10.88
N ALA A 61 -7.46 -16.61 10.75
CA ALA A 61 -8.57 -15.67 10.86
C ALA A 61 -9.55 -16.16 11.94
N GLU A 62 -9.60 -15.45 13.06
CA GLU A 62 -10.50 -15.70 14.19
C GLU A 62 -11.15 -14.37 14.61
N PRO A 63 -12.08 -13.82 13.79
CA PRO A 63 -12.60 -12.47 13.98
C PRO A 63 -13.03 -12.19 15.43
N PRO A 64 -12.63 -11.05 16.02
CA PRO A 64 -11.96 -9.91 15.39
C PRO A 64 -10.41 -10.03 15.33
N TYR A 65 -9.82 -11.20 15.56
CA TYR A 65 -8.38 -11.38 15.64
C TYR A 65 -7.81 -12.13 14.45
N TYR A 66 -6.66 -11.68 13.96
CA TYR A 66 -6.03 -12.21 12.76
C TYR A 66 -4.53 -12.37 13.00
N PHE A 67 -3.95 -13.48 12.57
CA PHE A 67 -2.50 -13.67 12.61
C PHE A 67 -1.92 -13.34 11.25
N ILE A 68 -1.00 -12.38 11.23
CA ILE A 68 -0.40 -11.81 10.03
C ILE A 68 1.06 -12.21 9.99
N GLN A 69 1.53 -12.62 8.82
CA GLN A 69 2.94 -12.77 8.50
C GLN A 69 3.33 -11.76 7.43
N VAL A 70 4.44 -11.08 7.68
CA VAL A 70 5.09 -10.15 6.75
C VAL A 70 6.36 -10.82 6.25
N ARG A 71 6.56 -10.85 4.93
CA ARG A 71 7.70 -11.52 4.29
C ARG A 71 8.43 -10.57 3.37
N TYR A 72 9.75 -10.75 3.28
CA TYR A 72 10.55 -10.10 2.25
C TYR A 72 10.16 -10.61 0.86
N GLU A 73 10.63 -9.91 -0.18
CA GLU A 73 10.49 -10.36 -1.57
C GLU A 73 11.08 -11.76 -1.81
N SER A 74 12.11 -12.13 -1.04
CA SER A 74 12.70 -13.48 -1.05
C SER A 74 11.79 -14.58 -0.49
N GLY A 75 10.66 -14.22 0.13
CA GLY A 75 9.77 -15.14 0.83
C GLY A 75 10.16 -15.42 2.29
N HIS A 76 11.36 -15.00 2.72
CA HIS A 76 11.78 -15.11 4.12
C HIS A 76 10.88 -14.30 5.04
N LEU A 77 10.61 -14.84 6.23
CA LEU A 77 9.84 -14.16 7.26
C LEU A 77 10.59 -12.89 7.69
N TRP A 78 9.88 -11.76 7.64
CA TRP A 78 10.34 -10.50 8.22
C TRP A 78 9.76 -10.35 9.62
N ASP A 79 8.44 -10.45 9.75
CA ASP A 79 7.75 -10.26 11.02
C ASP A 79 6.43 -11.05 11.07
N GLU A 80 5.90 -11.28 12.26
CA GLU A 80 4.60 -11.91 12.44
C GLU A 80 3.93 -11.53 13.76
N GLY A 81 2.61 -11.62 13.78
CA GLY A 81 1.88 -11.53 15.03
C GLY A 81 0.38 -11.38 14.86
N TRP A 82 -0.28 -11.30 16.00
CA TRP A 82 -1.70 -11.07 16.14
C TRP A 82 -2.04 -9.60 15.99
N LEU A 83 -3.10 -9.35 15.23
CA LEU A 83 -3.74 -8.07 15.04
C LEU A 83 -5.21 -8.20 15.39
N LYS A 84 -5.77 -7.21 16.11
CA LYS A 84 -7.22 -7.10 16.22
C LYS A 84 -7.71 -6.19 15.11
N TYR A 85 -8.74 -6.58 14.37
CA TYR A 85 -9.35 -5.76 13.34
C TYR A 85 -10.86 -5.74 13.53
N GLU A 86 -11.37 -4.53 13.69
CA GLU A 86 -12.80 -4.23 13.77
C GLU A 86 -13.13 -3.40 12.53
N GLY A 87 -13.26 -4.08 11.39
CA GLY A 87 -13.73 -3.46 10.15
C GLY A 87 -15.17 -2.95 10.28
N GLY A 88 -15.61 -2.15 9.30
CA GLY A 88 -17.03 -1.78 9.21
C GLY A 88 -17.93 -3.03 9.05
N ASP A 89 -19.18 -2.95 9.51
CA ASP A 89 -20.23 -3.98 9.50
C ASP A 89 -19.84 -5.36 8.89
N GLY A 90 -19.15 -6.18 9.68
CA GLY A 90 -18.90 -7.59 9.36
C GLY A 90 -17.77 -7.87 8.36
N GLU A 91 -16.98 -6.87 7.95
CA GLU A 91 -15.83 -7.11 7.09
C GLU A 91 -14.72 -7.88 7.80
N THR A 92 -14.24 -8.91 7.11
CA THR A 92 -13.06 -9.67 7.54
C THR A 92 -11.80 -8.98 7.04
N LEU A 93 -10.73 -9.02 7.84
CA LEU A 93 -9.46 -8.43 7.43
C LEU A 93 -8.98 -9.10 6.14
N SER A 94 -8.64 -8.28 5.15
CA SER A 94 -7.97 -8.68 3.91
C SER A 94 -6.59 -8.01 3.84
N ALA A 95 -5.63 -8.63 3.18
CA ALA A 95 -4.32 -8.01 2.98
C ALA A 95 -4.39 -6.72 2.14
N ASN A 96 -5.46 -6.49 1.39
CA ASN A 96 -5.72 -5.22 0.70
C ASN A 96 -6.02 -4.04 1.66
N GLU A 97 -6.43 -4.31 2.90
CA GLU A 97 -6.68 -3.29 3.92
C GLU A 97 -5.37 -2.76 4.55
N VAL A 98 -4.25 -3.46 4.30
CA VAL A 98 -2.92 -3.03 4.75
C VAL A 98 -2.40 -1.94 3.84
N LEU A 99 -2.26 -0.75 4.40
CA LEU A 99 -1.75 0.45 3.72
C LEU A 99 -0.22 0.46 3.68
N ALA A 100 0.42 0.05 4.78
CA ALA A 100 1.88 0.00 4.89
C ALA A 100 2.34 -0.89 6.06
N PHE A 101 3.63 -1.25 6.03
CA PHE A 101 4.37 -1.86 7.13
C PHE A 101 5.68 -1.10 7.30
N ASP A 102 5.98 -0.66 8.52
CA ASP A 102 7.13 0.22 8.83
C ASP A 102 8.30 -0.54 9.48
N GLY A 103 8.16 -1.86 9.67
CA GLY A 103 9.07 -2.65 10.50
C GLY A 103 8.65 -2.67 11.98
N ASP A 104 9.39 -3.43 12.79
CA ASP A 104 9.18 -3.57 14.24
C ASP A 104 7.72 -3.90 14.63
N GLY A 105 7.06 -4.75 13.84
CA GLY A 105 5.67 -5.15 14.02
C GLY A 105 4.65 -4.05 13.71
N VAL A 106 5.05 -2.88 13.23
CA VAL A 106 4.14 -1.75 13.01
C VAL A 106 3.45 -1.88 11.66
N ILE A 107 2.14 -2.13 11.71
CA ILE A 107 1.27 -2.26 10.54
C ILE A 107 0.26 -1.13 10.49
N TYR A 108 0.11 -0.53 9.31
CA TYR A 108 -0.83 0.55 9.06
C TYR A 108 -2.03 0.00 8.29
N LEU A 109 -3.18 -0.02 8.96
CA LEU A 109 -4.49 -0.06 8.32
C LEU A 109 -5.01 1.39 8.22
N GLN A 110 -6.32 1.62 8.36
CA GLN A 110 -6.85 2.96 8.67
C GLN A 110 -6.27 3.56 9.96
N GLN A 111 -5.82 2.70 10.89
CA GLN A 111 -5.15 3.08 12.12
C GLN A 111 -3.80 2.38 12.23
N ARG A 112 -2.84 3.03 12.89
CA ARG A 112 -1.56 2.41 13.26
C ARG A 112 -1.79 1.33 14.31
N LYS A 113 -1.27 0.13 14.06
CA LYS A 113 -1.32 -0.98 15.00
C LYS A 113 0.05 -1.64 15.12
N VAL A 114 0.25 -2.39 16.19
CA VAL A 114 1.48 -3.15 16.44
C VAL A 114 1.10 -4.61 16.57
N LEU A 115 1.74 -5.46 15.78
CA LEU A 115 1.57 -6.90 15.85
C LEU A 115 2.00 -7.39 17.23
N SER A 116 1.16 -8.22 17.83
CA SER A 116 1.42 -8.80 19.14
C SER A 116 1.82 -10.26 19.02
N ALA A 117 2.80 -10.71 19.78
CA ALA A 117 3.15 -12.13 19.84
C ALA A 117 1.95 -12.98 20.32
N ASP A 118 1.09 -12.41 21.16
CA ASP A 118 -0.06 -13.07 21.76
C ASP A 118 -1.38 -12.42 21.37
N LYS A 119 -2.39 -13.26 21.14
CA LYS A 119 -3.75 -12.82 20.78
C LYS A 119 -4.35 -11.85 21.79
N SER A 120 -4.05 -12.01 23.08
CA SER A 120 -4.53 -11.14 24.16
C SER A 120 -3.90 -9.75 24.17
N GLY A 121 -2.74 -9.57 23.53
CA GLY A 121 -2.05 -8.29 23.40
C GLY A 121 -2.38 -7.55 22.10
N ALA A 122 -3.16 -8.17 21.20
CA ALA A 122 -3.52 -7.60 19.92
C ALA A 122 -4.53 -6.45 20.10
N ASN A 123 -4.21 -5.31 19.50
CA ASN A 123 -5.05 -4.10 19.52
C ASN A 123 -5.49 -3.69 18.13
#